data_AF-A0A3S4UFB0-F1
#
_entry.id   AF-A0A3S4UFB0-F1
#
_cell.length_a   1.000
_cell.length_b   1.000
_cell.length_c   1.000
_cell.angle_alpha   90.00
_cell.angle_beta   90.00
_cell.angle_gamma   90.00
#
_symmetry.space_group_name_H-M   'P 1'
#
loop_
_entity.id
_entity.type
_entity.pdbx_description
1 polymer ?
#
loop_
_entity_poly.entity_id
_entity_poly.type
_entity_poly.pdbx_seq_one_letter_code
_entity_poly.pdbx_strand_id
1 'polypeptide(L)' 'MKAAPKKSLAERLIQAEVLGSRYLADGNEAAERGDHDKAEKLYDKSQFWLDRYNKLAGNA' A
#
# COMPACT_ATOMS: atom_id res chain seq x y z
N MET A 1 21.37 4.13 -19.40
CA MET A 1 19.89 4.25 -19.40
C MET A 1 19.33 3.34 -18.31
N LYS A 2 18.39 3.81 -17.48
CA LYS A 2 17.72 2.92 -16.52
C LYS A 2 16.81 1.96 -17.29
N ALA A 3 16.90 0.66 -17.01
CA ALA A 3 16.03 -0.33 -17.61
C ALA A 3 14.56 -0.03 -17.31
N ALA A 4 13.68 -0.32 -18.27
CA ALA A 4 12.25 -0.18 -18.08
C ALA A 4 11.78 -1.08 -16.90
N PRO A 5 10.77 -0.65 -16.13
CA PRO A 5 10.21 -1.48 -15.08
C PRO A 5 9.70 -2.82 -15.64
N LYS A 6 9.94 -3.92 -14.94
CA LYS A 6 9.49 -5.27 -15.35
C LYS A 6 7.96 -5.41 -15.42
N LYS A 7 7.23 -4.59 -14.65
CA LYS A 7 5.77 -4.55 -14.61
C LYS A 7 5.26 -3.29 -15.32
N SER A 8 4.19 -3.42 -16.08
CA SER A 8 3.45 -2.31 -16.67
C SER A 8 2.94 -1.33 -15.61
N LEU A 9 2.56 -0.12 -16.04
CA LEU A 9 1.93 0.86 -15.14
C LEU A 9 0.65 0.30 -14.51
N ALA A 10 -0.19 -0.37 -15.30
CA ALA A 10 -1.43 -0.99 -14.84
C ALA A 10 -1.17 -2.04 -13.75
N GLU A 11 -0.23 -2.96 -13.96
CA GLU A 11 0.13 -3.98 -12.95
C GLU A 11 0.68 -3.35 -11.66
N ARG A 12 1.37 -2.21 -11.76
CA ARG A 12 1.91 -1.50 -10.60
C ARG A 12 0.83 -0.75 -9.83
N LEU A 13 -0.17 -0.19 -10.53
CA LEU A 13 -1.35 0.41 -9.92
C LEU A 13 -2.15 -0.65 -9.15
N ILE A 14 -2.48 -1.76 -9.81
CA ILE A 14 -3.18 -2.89 -9.18
C ILE A 14 -2.40 -3.41 -7.97
N GLN A 15 -1.09 -3.57 -8.08
CA GLN A 15 -0.27 -4.00 -6.95
C GLN A 15 -0.36 -3.02 -5.77
N ALA A 16 -0.28 -1.71 -6.04
CA ALA A 16 -0.33 -0.71 -4.99
C ALA A 16 -1.70 -0.67 -4.31
N GLU A 17 -2.77 -0.75 -5.08
CA GLU A 17 -4.14 -0.83 -4.55
C GLU A 17 -4.35 -2.09 -3.69
N VAL A 18 -3.97 -3.27 -4.19
CA VAL A 18 -4.12 -4.53 -3.46
C VAL A 18 -3.35 -4.52 -2.14
N LEU A 19 -2.09 -4.06 -2.16
CA LEU A 19 -1.27 -4.04 -0.95
C LEU A 19 -1.73 -2.95 0.03
N GLY A 20 -2.13 -1.77 -0.45
CA GLY A 20 -2.70 -0.72 0.38
C GLY A 20 -3.92 -1.21 1.16
N SER A 21 -4.88 -1.80 0.44
CA SER A 21 -6.10 -2.37 1.03
C SER A 21 -5.82 -3.54 1.96
N ARG A 22 -4.87 -4.42 1.61
CA ARG A 22 -4.52 -5.56 2.46
C ARG A 22 -3.92 -5.12 3.79
N TYR A 23 -2.96 -4.20 3.76
CA TYR A 23 -2.34 -3.71 5.00
C TYR A 23 -3.31 -2.91 5.85
N LEU A 24 -4.26 -2.18 5.24
CA LEU A 24 -5.33 -1.53 5.98
C LEU A 24 -6.20 -2.54 6.73
N ALA A 25 -6.65 -3.59 6.03
CA ALA A 25 -7.46 -4.65 6.63
C ALA A 25 -6.72 -5.38 7.77
N ASP A 26 -5.45 -5.74 7.54
CA ASP A 26 -4.62 -6.38 8.57
C ASP A 26 -4.39 -5.43 9.77
N GLY A 27 -4.26 -4.12 9.52
CA GLY A 27 -4.12 -3.09 10.55
C GLY A 27 -5.37 -2.96 11.41
N ASN A 28 -6.55 -2.95 10.77
CA ASN A 28 -7.84 -2.94 11.47
C ASN A 28 -8.00 -4.18 12.35
N GLU A 29 -7.68 -5.37 11.83
CA GLU A 29 -7.74 -6.61 12.61
C GLU A 29 -6.80 -6.57 13.83
N ALA A 30 -5.59 -6.01 13.66
CA ALA A 30 -4.65 -5.85 14.77
C ALA A 30 -5.19 -4.86 15.83
N ALA A 31 -5.77 -3.74 15.40
CA ALA A 31 -6.37 -2.76 16.30
C ALA A 31 -7.56 -3.35 17.08
N GLU A 32 -8.42 -4.12 16.42
CA GLU A 32 -9.55 -4.82 17.05
C GLU A 32 -9.11 -5.84 18.11
N ARG A 33 -7.91 -6.43 17.96
CA ARG A 33 -7.30 -7.32 18.96
C ARG A 33 -6.57 -6.58 20.09
N GLY A 34 -6.47 -5.25 20.02
CA GLY A 34 -5.70 -4.44 20.98
C GLY A 34 -4.20 -4.38 20.69
N ASP A 35 -3.72 -4.95 19.58
CA ASP A 35 -2.31 -4.93 19.17
C ASP A 35 -1.96 -3.60 18.48
N HIS A 36 -2.07 -2.47 19.20
CA HIS A 36 -1.96 -1.13 18.61
C HIS A 36 -0.60 -0.87 17.93
N ASP A 37 0.51 -1.31 18.52
CA ASP A 37 1.85 -1.19 17.93
C ASP A 37 1.97 -1.91 16.57
N LYS A 38 1.24 -3.01 16.41
CA LYS A 38 1.18 -3.76 15.16
C LYS A 38 0.28 -3.05 14.15
N ALA A 39 -0.87 -2.54 14.61
CA ALA A 39 -1.80 -1.79 13.79
C ALA A 39 -1.12 -0.56 13.17
N GLU A 40 -0.39 0.23 13.96
CA GLU A 40 0.32 1.42 13.47
C GLU A 40 1.32 1.09 12.34
N LYS A 41 2.13 0.05 12.53
CA LYS A 41 3.06 -0.42 11.48
C LYS A 41 2.36 -0.91 10.22
N LEU A 42 1.14 -1.43 10.34
CA LEU A 42 0.35 -1.88 9.20
C LEU A 42 -0.31 -0.70 8.50
N TYR A 43 -0.79 0.30 9.25
CA TYR A 43 -1.30 1.55 8.70
C TYR A 43 -0.22 2.33 7.94
N ASP A 44 1.01 2.42 8.46
CA ASP A 44 2.14 3.02 7.75
C ASP A 44 2.40 2.34 6.41
N LYS A 45 2.34 1.00 6.38
CA LYS A 45 2.50 0.24 5.13
C LYS A 45 1.34 0.49 4.18
N SER A 46 0.11 0.55 4.69
CA SER A 46 -1.06 0.89 3.88
C SER A 46 -0.88 2.27 3.22
N GLN A 47 -0.51 3.27 4.02
CA GLN A 47 -0.28 4.63 3.54
C GLN A 47 0.83 4.69 2.49
N PHE A 48 1.95 3.99 2.70
CA PHE A 48 3.02 3.90 1.70
C PHE A 48 2.51 3.40 0.33
N TRP A 49 1.65 2.38 0.32
CA TRP A 49 1.10 1.84 -0.92
C TRP A 49 0.05 2.74 -1.54
N LEU A 50 -0.77 3.43 -0.72
CA LEU A 50 -1.69 4.46 -1.19
C LEU A 50 -0.94 5.63 -1.86
N ASP A 51 0.12 6.14 -1.23
CA ASP A 51 0.95 7.21 -1.79
C ASP A 51 1.59 6.77 -3.10
N ARG A 52 2.04 5.51 -3.16
CA ARG A 52 2.59 4.93 -4.37
C ARG A 52 1.55 4.82 -5.48
N TYR A 53 0.31 4.44 -5.16
CA TYR A 53 -0.80 4.44 -6.11
C TYR A 53 -1.05 5.86 -6.64
N ASN A 54 -1.19 6.85 -5.75
CA ASN A 54 -1.46 8.24 -6.12
C ASN A 54 -0.38 8.81 -7.04
N LYS A 55 0.89 8.54 -6.73
CA LYS A 55 2.02 8.93 -7.59
C LYS A 55 1.98 8.27 -8.97
N LEU A 56 1.54 7.01 -9.06
CA LEU A 56 1.42 6.30 -10.33
C LEU A 56 0.22 6.74 -11.15
N ALA A 57 -0.87 7.12 -10.49
CA ALA A 57 -2.10 7.60 -11.11
C ALA A 57 -2.01 9.08 -11.53
N GLY A 58 -1.03 9.84 -11.03
CA GLY A 58 -0.90 11.27 -11.28
C GLY A 58 -1.81 12.12 -10.39
N ASN A 59 -2.17 11.61 -9.21
CA ASN A 59 -3.07 12.26 -8.25
C ASN A 59 -2.32 13.09 -7.18
N ALA A 60 -1.00 13.28 -7.33
CA ALA A 60 -0.10 13.88 -6.34
C ALA A 60 0.75 15.00 -6.95
#